data_AF-A0A6L9L9J7-F1
#
_entry.id   AF-A0A6L9L9J7-F1
#
_cell.length_a   1.000
_cell.length_b   1.000
_cell.length_c   1.000
_cell.angle_alpha   90.00
_cell.angle_beta   90.00
_cell.angle_gamma   90.00
#
_symmetry.space_group_name_H-M   'P 1'
#
loop_
_entity.id
_entity.type
_entity.pdbx_description
1 polymer ?
#
loop_
_entity_poly.entity_id
_entity_poly.type
_entity_poly.pdbx_seq_one_letter_code
_entity_poly.pdbx_strand_id
1 'polypeptide(L)'
;MQQYISQNLFLYTTRLPSITARRFVLFILGGLFLLTGCKKENDVPPAGSVTANAGPDQPVQVGQTVTLDGSASKDSDGKPLSYQWTLLRKPAKSTATLTDATSFKPSFKPDEVGEYELELAVTSTNGKSSDKVLVTASVAEPLAITANITVKTTLVDRVLNPDLPDYIVTKSIDVSHELTINPGVVIAFERDVRLTINDGGGLLIAKGTADNRIKFVGVQKTKGFWAGIAFHSGSNANTLEYVDVMHAGSRTIFSTTKAALYMAGGSKAQIGLKNCQFSQNDGYGVYVYDGAILREFAQNAFTNNSEAGILLNAENATRLDAASTFTGGNGRNVVDVYQSAIKGNGEIVWAGFTDKTPYRISGDFAVNAGWKLNPGVTLEMNRDAVIRINTDGYLSAKGTATQKITLTGADRTAGYWRGLICYSTDSKNVLENVDVSNGGSNTIVSGKKANIAIYGNKAAVSIKNGKISGSGGYGVFVSFGASANADLTTANTFESNAQTNVFIEK
;
A
#
# COMPACT_ATOMS: atom_id res chain seq x y z
N MET A 1 25.72 47.12 37.52
CA MET A 1 25.92 47.02 38.97
C MET A 1 26.35 45.58 39.25
N GLN A 2 27.61 45.41 39.67
CA GLN A 2 28.35 44.26 40.26
C GLN A 2 27.89 42.82 39.98
N GLN A 3 28.66 41.87 39.43
CA GLN A 3 30.06 41.40 39.63
C GLN A 3 30.27 40.52 40.88
N TYR A 4 30.75 39.27 40.71
CA TYR A 4 31.72 38.45 41.52
C TYR A 4 31.77 37.03 40.85
N ILE A 5 32.83 36.60 40.10
CA ILE A 5 34.18 36.07 40.47
C ILE A 5 34.07 34.72 41.23
N SER A 6 34.72 33.58 40.96
CA SER A 6 36.12 33.17 40.55
C SER A 6 36.11 31.70 40.03
N GLN A 7 36.79 31.32 38.93
CA GLN A 7 38.20 30.85 38.72
C GLN A 7 38.66 29.48 39.29
N ASN A 8 39.13 28.60 38.37
CA ASN A 8 40.37 27.78 38.36
C ASN A 8 40.25 26.77 37.19
N LEU A 9 40.90 26.90 36.02
CA LEU A 9 42.32 26.88 35.62
C LEU A 9 43.04 25.54 35.89
N PHE A 10 43.30 24.75 34.84
CA PHE A 10 44.62 24.14 34.57
C PHE A 10 44.77 23.80 33.08
N LEU A 11 45.80 24.40 32.47
CA LEU A 11 46.28 24.22 31.10
C LEU A 11 47.28 23.07 31.04
N TYR A 12 47.31 22.33 29.93
CA TYR A 12 48.54 21.76 29.40
C TYR A 12 48.65 22.06 27.90
N THR A 13 49.61 22.92 27.59
CA THR A 13 50.14 23.20 26.25
C THR A 13 51.49 22.50 26.11
N THR A 14 51.77 21.85 24.98
CA THR A 14 53.16 21.68 24.51
C THR A 14 53.23 21.69 22.98
N ARG A 15 54.28 22.36 22.50
CA ARG A 15 54.54 22.88 21.15
C ARG A 15 55.14 21.85 20.17
N LEU A 16 55.02 22.17 18.88
CA LEU A 16 55.83 21.70 17.74
C LEU A 16 57.34 22.00 17.89
N PRO A 17 58.19 21.38 17.06
CA PRO A 17 58.92 22.19 16.08
C PRO A 17 59.03 21.59 14.66
N SER A 18 59.09 22.50 13.70
CA SER A 18 59.47 22.32 12.29
C SER A 18 60.96 21.99 12.12
N ILE A 19 61.29 21.12 11.16
CA ILE A 19 62.67 20.95 10.66
C ILE A 19 62.73 21.23 9.15
N THR A 20 63.77 22.01 8.84
CA THR A 20 64.26 22.65 7.62
C THR A 20 64.62 21.75 6.43
N ALA A 21 64.52 22.34 5.24
CA ALA A 21 65.04 21.86 3.96
C ALA A 21 66.58 21.80 3.89
N ARG A 22 67.12 20.83 3.13
CA ARG A 22 68.46 20.92 2.50
C ARG A 22 68.55 20.09 1.22
N ARG A 23 69.14 20.71 0.20
CA ARG A 23 69.42 20.26 -1.18
C ARG A 23 70.53 19.19 -1.23
N PHE A 24 70.45 18.25 -2.17
CA PHE A 24 71.58 17.54 -2.84
C PHE A 24 71.04 17.00 -4.19
N VAL A 25 71.30 17.67 -5.32
CA VAL A 25 72.38 17.45 -6.33
C VAL A 25 72.33 16.08 -7.01
N LEU A 26 72.13 16.13 -8.35
CA LEU A 26 72.19 15.07 -9.35
C LEU A 26 73.50 14.26 -9.30
N PHE A 27 73.40 12.95 -9.53
CA PHE A 27 74.35 12.22 -10.37
C PHE A 27 73.58 11.28 -11.32
N ILE A 28 73.75 11.54 -12.61
CA ILE A 28 73.36 10.67 -13.73
C ILE A 28 74.41 9.57 -13.81
N LEU A 29 73.99 8.30 -13.78
CA LEU A 29 74.79 7.20 -14.31
C LEU A 29 73.88 6.20 -15.02
N GLY A 30 74.09 6.08 -16.34
CA GLY A 30 73.36 5.19 -17.20
C GLY A 30 73.68 3.73 -16.90
N GLY A 31 72.64 2.93 -16.71
CA GLY A 31 72.68 1.48 -16.71
C GLY A 31 71.79 0.97 -17.84
N LEU A 32 72.39 0.66 -18.97
CA LEU A 32 71.78 0.00 -20.12
C LEU A 32 71.46 -1.45 -19.73
N PHE A 33 70.28 -1.70 -19.17
CA PHE A 33 69.78 -3.06 -18.96
C PHE A 33 69.17 -3.58 -20.26
N LEU A 34 69.87 -4.53 -20.88
CA LEU A 34 69.34 -5.37 -21.95
C LEU A 34 68.09 -6.09 -21.44
N LEU A 35 66.92 -5.68 -21.93
CA LEU A 35 65.69 -6.45 -21.83
C LEU A 35 65.85 -7.71 -22.69
N THR A 36 66.36 -8.79 -22.09
CA THR A 36 66.07 -10.13 -22.59
C THR A 36 64.59 -10.36 -22.38
N GLY A 37 63.81 -10.10 -23.45
CA GLY A 37 62.43 -10.52 -23.52
C GLY A 37 62.38 -12.04 -23.38
N CYS A 38 61.88 -12.52 -22.24
CA CYS A 38 61.28 -13.85 -22.19
C CYS A 38 60.09 -13.82 -23.15
N LYS A 39 60.29 -14.33 -24.37
CA LYS A 39 59.18 -14.86 -25.16
C LYS A 39 58.41 -15.78 -24.21
N LYS A 40 57.14 -15.49 -23.96
CA LYS A 40 56.21 -16.56 -23.57
C LYS A 40 56.35 -17.61 -24.66
N GLU A 41 56.89 -18.78 -24.32
CA GLU A 41 56.67 -19.96 -25.13
C GLU A 41 55.16 -20.08 -25.26
N ASN A 42 54.67 -19.98 -26.50
CA ASN A 42 53.35 -20.47 -26.80
C ASN A 42 53.48 -21.99 -26.65
N ASP A 43 53.08 -22.51 -25.48
CA ASP A 43 52.73 -23.93 -25.35
C ASP A 43 51.65 -24.19 -26.38
N VAL A 44 52.06 -24.62 -27.58
CA VAL A 44 51.15 -25.21 -28.55
C VAL A 44 50.75 -26.54 -27.90
N PRO A 45 49.46 -26.73 -27.55
CA PRO A 45 49.01 -28.01 -27.02
C PRO A 45 49.50 -29.13 -27.95
N PRO A 46 49.92 -30.29 -27.43
CA PRO A 46 50.33 -31.40 -28.28
C PRO A 46 49.28 -31.62 -29.38
N ALA A 47 49.71 -31.77 -30.63
CA ALA A 47 48.78 -32.08 -31.72
C ALA A 47 47.97 -33.33 -31.35
N GLY A 48 46.66 -33.29 -31.59
CA GLY A 48 45.71 -34.28 -31.10
C GLY A 48 45.36 -34.17 -29.60
N SER A 49 45.32 -32.98 -29.01
CA SER A 49 44.88 -32.79 -27.61
C SER A 49 43.52 -32.10 -27.48
N VAL A 50 42.78 -32.47 -26.44
CA VAL A 50 41.49 -31.87 -26.06
C VAL A 50 41.70 -31.09 -24.77
N THR A 51 41.20 -29.86 -24.70
CA THR A 51 41.21 -29.03 -23.49
C THR A 51 39.77 -28.66 -23.15
N ALA A 52 39.27 -29.18 -22.03
CA ALA A 52 38.01 -28.73 -21.44
C ALA A 52 38.19 -27.37 -20.78
N ASN A 53 37.17 -26.52 -20.86
CA ASN A 53 37.09 -25.26 -20.15
C ASN A 53 35.66 -25.08 -19.64
N ALA A 54 35.46 -25.22 -18.33
CA ALA A 54 34.17 -25.13 -17.67
C ALA A 54 33.73 -23.68 -17.40
N GLY A 55 34.58 -22.70 -17.75
CA GLY A 55 34.39 -21.30 -17.44
C GLY A 55 34.88 -20.92 -16.02
N PRO A 56 34.81 -19.63 -15.67
CA PRO A 56 35.21 -19.16 -14.34
C PRO A 56 34.20 -19.55 -13.26
N ASP A 57 34.68 -19.63 -12.01
CA ASP A 57 33.84 -19.78 -10.82
C ASP A 57 32.79 -18.66 -10.72
N GLN A 58 31.60 -18.99 -10.22
CA GLN A 58 30.44 -18.11 -10.25
C GLN A 58 29.86 -17.87 -8.84
N PRO A 59 29.95 -16.64 -8.28
CA PRO A 59 29.16 -16.27 -7.12
C PRO A 59 27.73 -15.94 -7.54
N VAL A 60 26.75 -16.57 -6.90
CA VAL A 60 25.32 -16.44 -7.26
C VAL A 60 24.44 -16.36 -6.03
N GLN A 61 23.20 -15.92 -6.20
CA GLN A 61 22.19 -16.03 -5.15
C GLN A 61 21.52 -17.40 -5.20
N VAL A 62 21.10 -17.90 -4.03
CA VAL A 62 20.19 -19.04 -3.98
C VAL A 62 18.94 -18.74 -4.81
N GLY A 63 18.59 -19.65 -5.69
CA GLY A 63 17.48 -19.53 -6.65
C GLY A 63 17.83 -18.81 -7.96
N GLN A 64 19.05 -18.32 -8.14
CA GLN A 64 19.47 -17.73 -9.41
C GLN A 64 19.70 -18.82 -10.47
N THR A 65 19.07 -18.73 -11.64
CA THR A 65 19.44 -19.63 -12.75
C THR A 65 20.87 -19.36 -13.18
N VAL A 66 21.71 -20.39 -13.10
CA VAL A 66 23.11 -20.36 -13.50
C VAL A 66 23.23 -21.03 -14.85
N THR A 67 23.80 -20.31 -15.83
CA THR A 67 24.18 -20.88 -17.13
C THR A 67 25.67 -21.13 -17.12
N LEU A 68 26.08 -22.38 -17.34
CA LEU A 68 27.49 -22.72 -17.50
C LEU A 68 27.88 -22.52 -18.97
N ASP A 69 29.18 -22.35 -19.25
CA ASP A 69 29.65 -22.11 -20.62
C ASP A 69 30.91 -22.91 -20.91
N GLY A 70 30.72 -24.04 -21.60
CA GLY A 70 31.78 -24.90 -22.09
C GLY A 70 32.35 -24.49 -23.44
N SER A 71 31.85 -23.43 -24.08
CA SER A 71 32.18 -23.07 -25.47
C SER A 71 33.64 -22.67 -25.71
N ALA A 72 34.38 -22.37 -24.64
CA ALA A 72 35.81 -22.10 -24.70
C ALA A 72 36.67 -23.38 -24.77
N SER A 73 36.06 -24.57 -24.67
CA SER A 73 36.72 -25.87 -24.84
C SER A 73 37.18 -26.06 -26.28
N LYS A 74 38.31 -26.74 -26.48
CA LYS A 74 38.95 -26.84 -27.80
C LYS A 74 39.58 -28.22 -28.03
N ASP A 75 39.54 -28.62 -29.29
CA ASP A 75 40.41 -29.65 -29.84
C ASP A 75 41.52 -28.94 -30.65
N SER A 76 42.79 -29.34 -30.47
CA SER A 76 43.93 -28.71 -31.14
C SER A 76 43.84 -28.78 -32.67
N ASP A 77 43.11 -29.76 -33.20
CA ASP A 77 42.95 -30.02 -34.62
C ASP A 77 41.56 -29.61 -35.13
N GLY A 78 40.76 -28.92 -34.30
CA GLY A 78 39.43 -28.42 -34.64
C GLY A 78 38.37 -29.50 -34.82
N LYS A 79 38.56 -30.70 -34.25
CA LYS A 79 37.57 -31.77 -34.30
C LYS A 79 36.30 -31.42 -33.48
N PRO A 80 35.12 -31.95 -33.87
CA PRO A 80 33.90 -31.77 -33.10
C PRO A 80 34.02 -32.25 -31.65
N LEU A 81 33.42 -31.51 -30.73
CA LEU A 81 33.42 -31.79 -29.29
C LEU A 81 32.03 -32.26 -28.83
N SER A 82 32.03 -33.29 -27.98
CA SER A 82 30.86 -33.72 -27.20
C SER A 82 31.04 -33.30 -25.74
N TYR A 83 29.98 -32.77 -25.13
CA TYR A 83 29.98 -32.22 -23.77
C TYR A 83 29.17 -33.11 -22.83
N GLN A 84 29.62 -33.23 -21.59
CA GLN A 84 28.86 -33.84 -20.50
C GLN A 84 29.17 -33.10 -19.20
N TRP A 85 28.14 -32.50 -18.61
CA TRP A 85 28.22 -31.84 -17.31
C TRP A 85 27.73 -32.77 -16.20
N THR A 86 28.42 -32.74 -15.07
CA THR A 86 28.05 -33.49 -13.86
C THR A 86 28.10 -32.58 -12.65
N LEU A 87 27.06 -32.61 -11.81
CA LEU A 87 27.06 -31.96 -10.51
C LEU A 87 27.72 -32.89 -9.49
N LEU A 88 28.99 -32.66 -9.16
CA LEU A 88 29.81 -33.53 -8.32
C LEU A 88 29.51 -33.36 -6.83
N ARG A 89 29.36 -32.11 -6.39
CA ARG A 89 29.12 -31.75 -5.00
C ARG A 89 28.06 -30.68 -4.92
N LYS A 90 27.19 -30.78 -3.92
CA LYS A 90 26.17 -29.79 -3.56
C LYS A 90 25.91 -29.84 -2.04
N PRO A 91 25.30 -28.81 -1.45
CA PRO A 91 24.88 -28.84 -0.05
C PRO A 91 24.01 -30.06 0.26
N ALA A 92 24.11 -30.63 1.47
CA ALA A 92 23.47 -31.91 1.80
C ALA A 92 21.93 -31.91 1.65
N LYS A 93 21.29 -30.75 1.81
CA LYS A 93 19.84 -30.58 1.65
C LYS A 93 19.42 -30.20 0.22
N SER A 94 20.39 -29.93 -0.64
CA SER A 94 20.12 -29.48 -2.01
C SER A 94 19.53 -30.60 -2.85
N THR A 95 18.48 -30.28 -3.59
CA THR A 95 17.81 -31.12 -4.59
C THR A 95 18.14 -30.72 -6.03
N ALA A 96 18.96 -29.68 -6.23
CA ALA A 96 19.34 -29.16 -7.54
C ALA A 96 19.84 -30.24 -8.53
N THR A 97 19.44 -30.07 -9.80
CA THR A 97 19.81 -30.89 -10.95
C THR A 97 20.17 -30.01 -12.15
N LEU A 98 20.96 -30.56 -13.08
CA LEU A 98 21.30 -29.91 -14.35
C LEU A 98 20.17 -30.10 -15.38
N THR A 99 19.91 -29.05 -16.15
CA THR A 99 19.10 -29.08 -17.37
C THR A 99 20.04 -29.01 -18.58
N ASP A 100 19.77 -29.85 -19.58
CA ASP A 100 20.57 -29.97 -20.81
C ASP A 100 22.05 -30.26 -20.57
N ALA A 101 22.36 -31.21 -19.69
CA ALA A 101 23.72 -31.55 -19.26
C ALA A 101 24.68 -31.95 -20.40
N THR A 102 24.20 -32.25 -21.61
CA THR A 102 25.03 -32.55 -22.80
C THR A 102 25.23 -31.35 -23.73
N SER A 103 24.62 -30.21 -23.42
CA SER A 103 24.82 -28.95 -24.12
C SER A 103 26.17 -28.31 -23.74
N PHE A 104 26.72 -27.48 -24.63
CA PHE A 104 27.83 -26.60 -24.29
C PHE A 104 27.41 -25.46 -23.35
N LYS A 105 26.10 -25.21 -23.20
CA LYS A 105 25.51 -24.23 -22.26
C LYS A 105 24.35 -24.83 -21.44
N PRO A 106 24.62 -25.76 -20.51
CA PRO A 106 23.58 -26.26 -19.61
C PRO A 106 23.19 -25.16 -18.60
N SER A 107 22.13 -25.42 -17.85
CA SER A 107 21.77 -24.57 -16.71
C SER A 107 21.35 -25.37 -15.49
N PHE A 108 21.45 -24.75 -14.31
CA PHE A 108 20.87 -25.28 -13.08
C PHE A 108 20.48 -24.13 -12.15
N LYS A 109 19.77 -24.45 -11.06
CA LYS A 109 19.36 -23.50 -10.04
C LYS A 109 19.83 -24.00 -8.67
N PRO A 110 20.78 -23.33 -7.99
CA PRO A 110 21.12 -23.66 -6.62
C PRO A 110 19.93 -23.35 -5.73
N ASP A 111 19.58 -24.27 -4.84
CA ASP A 111 18.41 -24.22 -3.96
C ASP A 111 18.78 -24.10 -2.47
N GLU A 112 20.08 -24.16 -2.15
CA GLU A 112 20.63 -24.06 -0.80
C GLU A 112 21.88 -23.18 -0.80
N VAL A 113 22.20 -22.59 0.35
CA VAL A 113 23.44 -21.83 0.54
C VAL A 113 24.62 -22.80 0.54
N GLY A 114 25.69 -22.44 -0.16
CA GLY A 114 26.96 -23.17 -0.15
C GLY A 114 27.53 -23.39 -1.53
N GLU A 115 28.46 -24.34 -1.60
CA GLU A 115 29.24 -24.64 -2.80
C GLU A 115 28.61 -25.77 -3.63
N TYR A 116 28.50 -25.52 -4.93
CA TYR A 116 28.15 -26.49 -5.95
C TYR A 116 29.37 -26.67 -6.87
N GLU A 117 29.99 -27.85 -6.84
CA GLU A 117 31.11 -28.16 -7.73
C GLU A 117 30.57 -28.93 -8.93
N LEU A 118 30.80 -28.39 -10.13
CA LEU A 118 30.38 -29.00 -11.38
C LEU A 118 31.60 -29.33 -12.22
N GLU A 119 31.55 -30.47 -12.91
CA GLU A 119 32.59 -30.89 -13.84
C GLU A 119 32.04 -30.92 -15.26
N LEU A 120 32.77 -30.30 -16.18
CA LEU A 120 32.62 -30.45 -17.61
C LEU A 120 33.60 -31.53 -18.09
N ALA A 121 33.09 -32.62 -18.65
CA ALA A 121 33.87 -33.56 -19.44
C ALA A 121 33.65 -33.31 -20.93
N VAL A 122 34.73 -33.13 -21.67
CA VAL A 122 34.74 -32.94 -23.13
C VAL A 122 35.39 -34.14 -23.80
N THR A 123 34.73 -34.69 -24.82
CA THR A 123 35.24 -35.81 -25.63
C THR A 123 35.33 -35.41 -27.10
N SER A 124 36.45 -35.78 -27.73
CA SER A 124 36.69 -35.68 -29.18
C SER A 124 37.24 -37.01 -29.68
N THR A 125 37.40 -37.15 -31.01
CA THR A 125 38.17 -38.26 -31.58
C THR A 125 39.63 -38.28 -31.12
N ASN A 126 40.15 -37.13 -30.69
CA ASN A 126 41.53 -36.98 -30.23
C ASN A 126 41.71 -37.22 -28.72
N GLY A 127 40.63 -37.49 -27.97
CA GLY A 127 40.74 -37.86 -26.56
C GLY A 127 39.63 -37.27 -25.67
N LYS A 128 39.92 -37.22 -24.38
CA LYS A 128 39.02 -36.70 -23.33
C LYS A 128 39.77 -35.75 -22.41
N SER A 129 39.08 -34.73 -21.94
CA SER A 129 39.57 -33.77 -20.94
C SER A 129 38.41 -33.40 -20.02
N SER A 130 38.70 -33.06 -18.77
CA SER A 130 37.71 -32.48 -17.86
C SER A 130 38.23 -31.21 -17.20
N ASP A 131 37.30 -30.34 -16.86
CA ASP A 131 37.54 -29.12 -16.12
C ASP A 131 36.40 -28.88 -15.13
N LYS A 132 36.67 -28.16 -14.05
CA LYS A 132 35.71 -27.94 -12.97
C LYS A 132 35.39 -26.45 -12.84
N VAL A 133 34.16 -26.18 -12.42
CA VAL A 133 33.70 -24.84 -12.05
C VAL A 133 33.02 -24.92 -10.69
N LEU A 134 33.39 -23.99 -9.80
CA LEU A 134 32.77 -23.81 -8.51
C LEU A 134 31.70 -22.73 -8.59
N VAL A 135 30.48 -23.07 -8.18
CA VAL A 135 29.39 -22.11 -8.02
C VAL A 135 29.12 -21.92 -6.54
N THR A 136 29.34 -20.71 -6.05
CA THR A 136 29.12 -20.36 -4.64
C THR A 136 27.79 -19.63 -4.50
N ALA A 137 26.77 -20.33 -3.97
CA ALA A 137 25.46 -19.78 -3.71
C ALA A 137 25.39 -19.13 -2.32
N SER A 138 24.94 -17.88 -2.26
CA SER A 138 24.78 -17.11 -1.02
C SER A 138 23.38 -16.50 -0.91
N VAL A 139 23.02 -16.02 0.29
CA VAL A 139 21.84 -15.17 0.46
C VAL A 139 22.27 -13.72 0.27
N ALA A 140 21.52 -12.94 -0.50
CA ALA A 140 21.76 -11.51 -0.55
C ALA A 140 21.29 -10.83 0.74
N GLU A 141 22.17 -10.01 1.31
CA GLU A 141 21.82 -9.20 2.46
C GLU A 141 21.04 -7.95 2.03
N PRO A 142 20.01 -7.56 2.80
CA PRO A 142 19.27 -6.33 2.56
C PRO A 142 20.16 -5.10 2.71
N LEU A 143 19.94 -4.08 1.88
CA LEU A 143 20.57 -2.79 2.06
C LEU A 143 19.84 -1.93 3.09
N ALA A 144 20.60 -1.33 4.01
CA ALA A 144 20.04 -0.38 4.96
C ALA A 144 19.73 0.97 4.30
N ILE A 145 18.50 1.44 4.40
CA ILE A 145 18.10 2.82 4.08
C ILE A 145 18.18 3.63 5.38
N THR A 146 19.20 4.48 5.45
CA THR A 146 19.59 5.20 6.68
C THR A 146 19.53 6.71 6.53
N ALA A 147 19.03 7.25 5.42
CA ALA A 147 19.01 8.69 5.16
C ALA A 147 17.77 9.10 4.36
N ASN A 148 17.35 10.34 4.55
CA ASN A 148 16.24 10.95 3.84
C ASN A 148 16.48 10.97 2.33
N ILE A 149 15.42 10.78 1.56
CA ILE A 149 15.46 10.83 0.10
C ILE A 149 15.33 12.30 -0.34
N THR A 150 16.48 12.92 -0.60
CA THR A 150 16.61 14.33 -0.99
C THR A 150 17.01 14.53 -2.45
N VAL A 151 17.31 13.43 -3.15
CA VAL A 151 17.59 13.37 -4.58
C VAL A 151 16.80 12.22 -5.18
N LYS A 152 16.61 12.24 -6.51
CA LYS A 152 15.97 11.14 -7.22
C LYS A 152 16.65 9.82 -6.89
N THR A 153 15.88 8.89 -6.34
CA THR A 153 16.37 7.58 -5.88
C THR A 153 15.48 6.49 -6.46
N THR A 154 16.11 5.44 -7.00
CA THR A 154 15.43 4.25 -7.52
C THR A 154 15.83 3.04 -6.71
N LEU A 155 14.84 2.35 -6.13
CA LEU A 155 15.03 1.06 -5.48
C LEU A 155 14.76 -0.05 -6.50
N VAL A 156 15.73 -0.94 -6.67
CA VAL A 156 15.68 -2.09 -7.57
C VAL A 156 15.52 -3.37 -6.77
N ASP A 157 14.90 -4.39 -7.38
CA ASP A 157 14.83 -5.75 -6.86
C ASP A 157 16.24 -6.37 -6.90
N ARG A 158 16.69 -6.89 -5.76
CA ARG A 158 18.06 -7.36 -5.50
C ARG A 158 18.07 -8.76 -4.92
N VAL A 159 17.01 -9.18 -4.24
CA VAL A 159 16.92 -10.43 -3.49
C VAL A 159 15.88 -11.30 -4.18
N LEU A 160 16.35 -12.35 -4.84
CA LEU A 160 15.48 -13.24 -5.63
C LEU A 160 14.37 -13.92 -4.83
N ASN A 161 14.50 -14.01 -3.51
CA ASN A 161 13.46 -14.55 -2.64
C ASN A 161 12.49 -13.42 -2.23
N PRO A 162 11.25 -13.38 -2.75
CA PRO A 162 10.29 -12.31 -2.48
C PRO A 162 9.71 -12.33 -1.05
N ASP A 163 10.12 -13.28 -0.21
CA ASP A 163 9.79 -13.33 1.22
C ASP A 163 10.86 -12.68 2.12
N LEU A 164 12.01 -12.34 1.53
CA LEU A 164 13.12 -11.64 2.18
C LEU A 164 13.19 -10.18 1.70
N PRO A 165 13.63 -9.24 2.55
CA PRO A 165 13.73 -7.84 2.18
C PRO A 165 14.94 -7.57 1.27
N ASP A 166 14.75 -6.70 0.28
CA ASP A 166 15.83 -6.04 -0.46
C ASP A 166 16.45 -4.89 0.34
N TYR A 167 15.59 -4.19 1.08
CA TYR A 167 15.96 -3.02 1.86
C TYR A 167 15.40 -3.11 3.27
N ILE A 168 16.19 -2.66 4.25
CA ILE A 168 15.73 -2.44 5.63
C ILE A 168 15.81 -0.95 5.95
N VAL A 169 14.70 -0.37 6.38
CA VAL A 169 14.62 1.01 6.82
C VAL A 169 14.83 1.05 8.34
N THR A 170 15.99 1.54 8.77
CA THR A 170 16.43 1.47 10.18
C THR A 170 16.09 2.70 11.01
N LYS A 171 15.61 3.76 10.37
CA LYS A 171 15.13 4.98 11.03
C LYS A 171 14.06 5.64 10.17
N SER A 172 13.23 6.50 10.75
CA SER A 172 12.22 7.20 9.96
C SER A 172 12.86 7.99 8.82
N ILE A 173 12.30 7.83 7.62
CA ILE A 173 12.81 8.41 6.37
C ILE A 173 11.81 9.40 5.84
N ASP A 174 12.29 10.60 5.56
CA ASP A 174 11.54 11.60 4.83
C ASP A 174 11.92 11.57 3.34
N VAL A 175 10.91 11.64 2.49
CA VAL A 175 11.02 11.71 1.04
C VAL A 175 10.63 13.10 0.60
N SER A 176 11.63 13.91 0.24
CA SER A 176 11.48 15.28 -0.26
C SER A 176 11.89 15.41 -1.73
N HIS A 177 12.16 14.28 -2.40
CA HIS A 177 12.40 14.18 -3.83
C HIS A 177 11.80 12.86 -4.35
N GLU A 178 11.78 12.63 -5.66
CA GLU A 178 11.33 11.38 -6.28
C GLU A 178 11.99 10.12 -5.67
N LEU A 179 11.16 9.23 -5.12
CA LEU A 179 11.45 7.84 -4.79
C LEU A 179 10.69 6.93 -5.76
N THR A 180 11.43 6.26 -6.63
CA THR A 180 10.89 5.25 -7.54
C THR A 180 11.22 3.85 -7.03
N ILE A 181 10.24 2.95 -7.02
CA ILE A 181 10.39 1.57 -6.53
C ILE A 181 9.96 0.63 -7.66
N ASN A 182 10.90 -0.19 -8.12
CA ASN A 182 10.68 -1.14 -9.22
C ASN A 182 9.86 -2.37 -8.76
N PRO A 183 9.22 -3.10 -9.70
CA PRO A 183 8.54 -4.36 -9.40
C PRO A 183 9.42 -5.35 -8.62
N GLY A 184 8.79 -6.13 -7.73
CA GLY A 184 9.44 -7.17 -6.93
C GLY A 184 10.06 -6.69 -5.62
N VAL A 185 10.32 -5.38 -5.48
CA VAL A 185 11.04 -4.85 -4.30
C VAL A 185 10.27 -5.06 -3.00
N VAL A 186 10.96 -5.62 -2.01
CA VAL A 186 10.53 -5.79 -0.62
C VAL A 186 11.30 -4.84 0.30
N ILE A 187 10.58 -3.93 0.95
CA ILE A 187 11.12 -2.96 1.91
C ILE A 187 10.60 -3.34 3.30
N ALA A 188 11.51 -3.73 4.19
CA ALA A 188 11.20 -4.00 5.59
C ALA A 188 11.50 -2.78 6.46
N PHE A 189 10.63 -2.49 7.42
CA PHE A 189 10.76 -1.38 8.36
C PHE A 189 11.07 -1.91 9.75
N GLU A 190 12.06 -1.32 10.41
CA GLU A 190 12.30 -1.58 11.82
C GLU A 190 11.15 -1.05 12.70
N ARG A 191 11.18 -1.44 13.97
CA ARG A 191 10.10 -1.13 14.92
C ARG A 191 9.84 0.37 15.01
N ASP A 192 8.57 0.76 14.94
CA ASP A 192 8.10 2.16 15.05
C ASP A 192 8.63 3.14 13.99
N VAL A 193 9.35 2.66 12.99
CA VAL A 193 9.86 3.47 11.87
C VAL A 193 8.70 3.92 10.97
N ARG A 194 8.80 5.16 10.46
CA ARG A 194 7.83 5.77 9.55
C ARG A 194 8.49 6.14 8.23
N LEU A 195 7.76 6.00 7.13
CA LEU A 195 8.09 6.63 5.85
C LEU A 195 7.21 7.87 5.67
N THR A 196 7.80 9.04 5.45
CA THR A 196 7.07 10.29 5.24
C THR A 196 7.26 10.77 3.80
N ILE A 197 6.19 10.99 3.05
CA ILE A 197 6.23 11.56 1.69
C ILE A 197 5.83 13.03 1.77
N ASN A 198 6.81 13.93 1.75
CA ASN A 198 6.61 15.35 2.06
C ASN A 198 5.93 16.14 0.94
N ASP A 199 5.30 17.25 1.30
CA ASP A 199 4.73 18.24 0.38
C ASP A 199 5.78 19.15 -0.28
N GLY A 200 6.98 19.27 0.31
CA GLY A 200 8.14 20.00 -0.21
C GLY A 200 8.93 19.27 -1.32
N GLY A 201 8.25 18.71 -2.32
CA GLY A 201 8.88 18.04 -3.47
C GLY A 201 8.93 16.51 -3.41
N GLY A 202 8.38 15.91 -2.35
CA GLY A 202 8.27 14.45 -2.25
C GLY A 202 7.41 13.87 -3.39
N LEU A 203 7.84 12.74 -3.94
CA LEU A 203 7.11 12.00 -4.97
C LEU A 203 7.37 10.51 -4.77
N LEU A 204 6.30 9.72 -4.67
CA LEU A 204 6.40 8.26 -4.58
C LEU A 204 5.82 7.60 -5.83
N ILE A 205 6.66 6.87 -6.56
CA ILE A 205 6.28 6.04 -7.71
C ILE A 205 6.60 4.59 -7.38
N ALA A 206 5.59 3.82 -6.95
CA ALA A 206 5.73 2.37 -6.74
C ALA A 206 4.78 1.64 -7.70
N LYS A 207 5.34 1.00 -8.72
CA LYS A 207 4.57 0.28 -9.75
C LYS A 207 5.12 -1.14 -9.89
N GLY A 208 4.53 -2.07 -9.15
CA GLY A 208 4.74 -3.50 -9.32
C GLY A 208 3.94 -4.08 -10.48
N THR A 209 3.95 -5.40 -10.56
CA THR A 209 3.09 -6.19 -11.46
C THR A 209 2.34 -7.25 -10.66
N ALA A 210 1.40 -7.96 -11.32
CA ALA A 210 0.67 -9.06 -10.67
C ALA A 210 1.61 -10.14 -10.10
N ASP A 211 2.67 -10.48 -10.85
CA ASP A 211 3.64 -11.51 -10.47
C ASP A 211 4.75 -10.95 -9.55
N ASN A 212 5.12 -9.67 -9.72
CA ASN A 212 6.20 -9.02 -8.99
C ASN A 212 5.67 -7.81 -8.22
N ARG A 213 4.89 -8.09 -7.18
CA ARG A 213 4.32 -7.06 -6.28
C ARG A 213 5.42 -6.40 -5.44
N ILE A 214 5.27 -5.11 -5.19
CA ILE A 214 6.13 -4.37 -4.25
C ILE A 214 5.57 -4.55 -2.85
N LYS A 215 6.41 -4.75 -1.83
CA LYS A 215 5.97 -4.99 -0.45
C LYS A 215 6.58 -3.98 0.53
N PHE A 216 5.75 -3.34 1.33
CA PHE A 216 6.13 -2.58 2.52
C PHE A 216 5.73 -3.41 3.76
N VAL A 217 6.70 -3.91 4.52
CA VAL A 217 6.47 -4.88 5.60
C VAL A 217 7.23 -4.52 6.87
N GLY A 218 6.83 -5.07 8.02
CA GLY A 218 7.67 -5.01 9.22
C GLY A 218 8.82 -6.01 9.13
N VAL A 219 9.98 -5.69 9.73
CA VAL A 219 11.06 -6.69 9.90
C VAL A 219 10.55 -7.91 10.66
N GLN A 220 9.68 -7.71 11.65
CA GLN A 220 8.85 -8.78 12.19
C GLN A 220 7.46 -8.72 11.57
N LYS A 221 6.96 -9.88 11.14
CA LYS A 221 5.66 -10.04 10.47
C LYS A 221 4.50 -10.04 11.49
N THR A 222 4.40 -9.00 12.30
CA THR A 222 3.39 -8.81 13.35
C THR A 222 2.57 -7.55 13.08
N LYS A 223 1.26 -7.56 13.35
CA LYS A 223 0.44 -6.35 13.17
C LYS A 223 0.97 -5.22 14.05
N GLY A 224 1.09 -4.01 13.50
CA GLY A 224 1.57 -2.86 14.28
C GLY A 224 3.04 -2.93 14.66
N PHE A 225 3.90 -3.51 13.81
CA PHE A 225 5.34 -3.53 14.05
C PHE A 225 6.00 -2.18 13.74
N TRP A 226 5.64 -1.57 12.61
CA TRP A 226 6.17 -0.27 12.17
C TRP A 226 5.06 0.78 12.08
N ALA A 227 5.44 2.06 11.99
CA ALA A 227 4.49 3.15 12.18
C ALA A 227 3.60 3.45 10.96
N GLY A 228 3.92 2.93 9.78
CA GLY A 228 3.20 3.20 8.54
C GLY A 228 3.79 4.33 7.69
N ILE A 229 3.04 4.74 6.67
CA ILE A 229 3.38 5.75 5.69
C ILE A 229 2.56 7.02 5.97
N ALA A 230 3.23 8.15 6.20
CA ALA A 230 2.60 9.46 6.24
C ALA A 230 2.75 10.15 4.89
N PHE A 231 1.67 10.66 4.32
CA PHE A 231 1.61 11.12 2.95
C PHE A 231 1.06 12.53 2.87
N HIS A 232 1.94 13.47 2.51
CA HIS A 232 1.65 14.90 2.42
C HIS A 232 1.80 15.45 0.99
N SER A 233 2.54 14.74 0.13
CA SER A 233 2.80 15.16 -1.25
C SER A 233 1.54 15.40 -2.07
N GLY A 234 1.50 16.57 -2.72
CA GLY A 234 0.48 16.92 -3.69
C GLY A 234 0.83 16.64 -5.14
N SER A 235 1.89 15.89 -5.43
CA SER A 235 2.23 15.50 -6.80
C SER A 235 1.15 14.60 -7.41
N ASN A 236 0.69 14.90 -8.62
CA ASN A 236 -0.25 14.05 -9.34
C ASN A 236 0.36 12.74 -9.86
N ALA A 237 1.70 12.64 -9.87
CA ALA A 237 2.44 11.45 -10.26
C ALA A 237 2.52 10.38 -9.15
N ASN A 238 2.10 10.73 -7.93
CA ASN A 238 2.08 9.80 -6.79
C ASN A 238 1.19 8.58 -7.09
N THR A 239 1.77 7.39 -6.96
CA THR A 239 1.08 6.14 -7.33
C THR A 239 1.60 4.93 -6.56
N LEU A 240 0.66 4.09 -6.13
CA LEU A 240 0.88 2.71 -5.72
C LEU A 240 0.10 1.80 -6.67
N GLU A 241 0.79 0.90 -7.34
CA GLU A 241 0.20 -0.08 -8.25
C GLU A 241 0.81 -1.45 -8.00
N TYR A 242 -0.01 -2.47 -7.72
CA TYR A 242 0.45 -3.81 -7.28
C TYR A 242 1.39 -3.75 -6.06
N VAL A 243 0.93 -3.05 -5.01
CA VAL A 243 1.68 -2.85 -3.77
C VAL A 243 0.97 -3.53 -2.60
N ASP A 244 1.73 -4.21 -1.75
CA ASP A 244 1.29 -4.75 -0.47
C ASP A 244 1.82 -3.89 0.68
N VAL A 245 0.94 -3.40 1.54
CA VAL A 245 1.32 -2.68 2.77
C VAL A 245 0.81 -3.47 3.97
N MET A 246 1.75 -3.97 4.76
CA MET A 246 1.49 -4.93 5.83
C MET A 246 2.22 -4.59 7.12
N HIS A 247 1.72 -5.09 8.25
CA HIS A 247 2.37 -5.02 9.58
C HIS A 247 2.55 -3.60 10.13
N ALA A 248 1.87 -2.61 9.54
CA ALA A 248 1.96 -1.23 9.95
C ALA A 248 1.00 -0.90 11.11
N GLY A 249 1.09 0.34 11.62
CA GLY A 249 0.17 0.89 12.63
C GLY A 249 0.64 0.73 14.09
N SER A 250 1.95 0.68 14.34
CA SER A 250 2.49 0.50 15.70
C SER A 250 2.04 1.57 16.71
N ARG A 251 1.84 2.80 16.22
CA ARG A 251 1.41 3.97 16.98
C ARG A 251 0.44 4.81 16.18
N THR A 252 -0.28 5.71 16.86
CA THR A 252 -1.19 6.62 16.18
C THR A 252 -0.42 7.50 15.21
N ILE A 253 -0.96 7.62 14.00
CA ILE A 253 -0.37 8.43 12.93
C ILE A 253 -0.97 9.83 12.92
N PHE A 254 -2.22 9.96 13.36
CA PHE A 254 -2.89 11.23 13.60
C PHE A 254 -3.90 11.10 14.72
N SER A 255 -3.86 12.02 15.69
CA SER A 255 -4.75 12.00 16.86
C SER A 255 -4.75 10.61 17.53
N THR A 256 -5.92 9.99 17.66
CA THR A 256 -6.12 8.65 18.21
C THR A 256 -6.11 7.53 17.16
N THR A 257 -5.90 7.87 15.88
CA THR A 257 -6.05 6.92 14.77
C THR A 257 -4.72 6.30 14.36
N LYS A 258 -4.69 4.98 14.23
CA LYS A 258 -3.62 4.21 13.60
C LYS A 258 -4.00 3.87 12.16
N ALA A 259 -3.04 3.97 11.24
CA ALA A 259 -3.25 3.53 9.86
C ALA A 259 -1.94 3.09 9.21
N ALA A 260 -2.01 2.21 8.22
CA ALA A 260 -0.85 1.81 7.41
C ALA A 260 -0.42 2.90 6.42
N LEU A 261 -1.39 3.58 5.81
CA LEU A 261 -1.19 4.78 5.00
C LEU A 261 -2.09 5.90 5.51
N TYR A 262 -1.49 7.02 5.92
CA TYR A 262 -2.19 8.24 6.30
C TYR A 262 -1.93 9.33 5.28
N MET A 263 -2.99 9.96 4.79
CA MET A 263 -2.90 11.07 3.85
C MET A 263 -3.43 12.34 4.49
N ALA A 264 -2.64 13.42 4.49
CA ALA A 264 -3.05 14.73 4.95
C ALA A 264 -2.21 15.83 4.29
N GLY A 265 -2.81 16.92 3.82
CA GLY A 265 -2.00 17.97 3.18
C GLY A 265 -2.76 19.23 2.83
N GLY A 266 -3.74 19.62 3.66
CA GLY A 266 -4.46 20.89 3.51
C GLY A 266 -4.97 21.13 2.08
N SER A 267 -5.70 20.15 1.53
CA SER A 267 -6.24 20.10 0.16
C SER A 267 -5.29 19.68 -0.98
N LYS A 268 -4.02 19.34 -0.71
CA LYS A 268 -3.05 19.02 -1.77
C LYS A 268 -2.69 17.55 -1.88
N ALA A 269 -2.63 16.84 -0.75
CA ALA A 269 -2.15 15.46 -0.72
C ALA A 269 -2.97 14.56 -1.65
N GLN A 270 -2.32 13.88 -2.59
CA GLN A 270 -3.02 13.04 -3.56
C GLN A 270 -2.20 11.82 -3.97
N ILE A 271 -2.88 10.70 -4.22
CA ILE A 271 -2.28 9.45 -4.66
C ILE A 271 -3.26 8.65 -5.53
N GLY A 272 -2.73 7.88 -6.48
CA GLY A 272 -3.46 6.81 -7.15
C GLY A 272 -3.18 5.45 -6.51
N LEU A 273 -4.23 4.66 -6.23
CA LEU A 273 -4.13 3.31 -5.67
C LEU A 273 -4.77 2.30 -6.61
N LYS A 274 -3.98 1.38 -7.17
CA LYS A 274 -4.49 0.35 -8.09
C LYS A 274 -3.95 -1.03 -7.72
N ASN A 275 -4.80 -2.05 -7.68
CA ASN A 275 -4.37 -3.43 -7.39
C ASN A 275 -3.56 -3.59 -6.09
N CYS A 276 -3.76 -2.69 -5.13
CA CYS A 276 -3.00 -2.68 -3.87
C CYS A 276 -3.70 -3.53 -2.80
N GLN A 277 -2.91 -4.09 -1.88
CA GLN A 277 -3.40 -4.81 -0.72
C GLN A 277 -2.93 -4.11 0.56
N PHE A 278 -3.89 -3.74 1.41
CA PHE A 278 -3.62 -3.26 2.76
C PHE A 278 -4.08 -4.33 3.74
N SER A 279 -3.14 -5.08 4.32
CA SER A 279 -3.51 -6.22 5.16
C SER A 279 -2.63 -6.47 6.35
N GLN A 280 -3.19 -7.10 7.39
CA GLN A 280 -2.46 -7.41 8.62
C GLN A 280 -1.86 -6.16 9.29
N ASN A 281 -2.57 -5.02 9.24
CA ASN A 281 -2.16 -3.79 9.91
C ASN A 281 -2.90 -3.63 11.24
N ASP A 282 -2.26 -2.99 12.21
CA ASP A 282 -2.90 -2.60 13.47
C ASP A 282 -3.47 -1.19 13.36
N GLY A 283 -4.74 -1.09 12.93
CA GLY A 283 -5.39 0.17 12.58
C GLY A 283 -6.13 0.05 11.27
N TYR A 284 -6.38 1.19 10.62
CA TYR A 284 -6.93 1.23 9.27
C TYR A 284 -5.87 0.84 8.23
N GLY A 285 -6.28 0.28 7.10
CA GLY A 285 -5.38 0.15 5.95
C GLY A 285 -5.01 1.53 5.40
N VAL A 286 -6.01 2.34 5.08
CA VAL A 286 -5.83 3.72 4.59
C VAL A 286 -6.67 4.69 5.40
N TYR A 287 -6.09 5.83 5.79
CA TYR A 287 -6.79 6.96 6.37
C TYR A 287 -6.60 8.21 5.52
N VAL A 288 -7.68 8.65 4.87
CA VAL A 288 -7.74 9.85 4.02
C VAL A 288 -8.26 11.03 4.85
N TYR A 289 -7.36 11.82 5.41
CA TYR A 289 -7.72 12.99 6.21
C TYR A 289 -8.23 14.15 5.34
N ASP A 290 -8.83 15.15 5.98
CA ASP A 290 -9.53 16.24 5.31
C ASP A 290 -8.63 16.95 4.28
N GLY A 291 -9.18 17.13 3.08
CA GLY A 291 -8.49 17.68 1.92
C GLY A 291 -7.55 16.72 1.16
N ALA A 292 -7.26 15.52 1.66
CA ALA A 292 -6.54 14.54 0.85
C ALA A 292 -7.44 13.92 -0.24
N ILE A 293 -6.85 13.48 -1.36
CA ILE A 293 -7.59 13.04 -2.55
C ILE A 293 -7.09 11.67 -3.03
N LEU A 294 -8.00 10.71 -3.13
CA LEU A 294 -7.78 9.46 -3.86
C LEU A 294 -7.98 9.69 -5.37
N ARG A 295 -6.94 10.15 -6.05
CA ARG A 295 -7.02 10.56 -7.48
C ARG A 295 -7.48 9.41 -8.37
N GLU A 296 -7.00 8.21 -8.09
CA GLU A 296 -7.39 6.96 -8.73
C GLU A 296 -7.56 5.89 -7.65
N PHE A 297 -8.56 5.02 -7.83
CA PHE A 297 -8.82 3.91 -6.93
C PHE A 297 -9.42 2.76 -7.76
N ALA A 298 -8.70 1.64 -7.89
CA ALA A 298 -9.17 0.50 -8.67
C ALA A 298 -8.69 -0.83 -8.10
N GLN A 299 -9.62 -1.77 -7.86
CA GLN A 299 -9.32 -3.16 -7.53
C GLN A 299 -8.36 -3.33 -6.33
N ASN A 300 -8.55 -2.51 -5.29
CA ASN A 300 -7.79 -2.60 -4.06
C ASN A 300 -8.44 -3.57 -3.07
N ALA A 301 -7.65 -4.24 -2.24
CA ALA A 301 -8.12 -5.18 -1.24
C ALA A 301 -7.67 -4.77 0.17
N PHE A 302 -8.60 -4.79 1.12
CA PHE A 302 -8.33 -4.48 2.52
C PHE A 302 -8.74 -5.66 3.37
N THR A 303 -7.80 -6.37 3.98
CA THR A 303 -8.09 -7.63 4.71
C THR A 303 -7.34 -7.71 6.03
N ASN A 304 -7.92 -8.34 7.04
CA ASN A 304 -7.24 -8.60 8.32
C ASN A 304 -6.62 -7.37 9.01
N ASN A 305 -7.15 -6.17 8.83
CA ASN A 305 -6.75 -4.98 9.58
C ASN A 305 -7.46 -4.93 10.95
N SER A 306 -6.86 -4.37 12.00
CA SER A 306 -7.50 -4.30 13.33
C SER A 306 -8.73 -3.37 13.35
N GLU A 307 -8.78 -2.37 12.46
CA GLU A 307 -9.95 -1.50 12.25
C GLU A 307 -10.63 -1.84 10.92
N ALA A 308 -11.45 -0.92 10.37
CA ALA A 308 -11.95 -1.08 9.00
C ALA A 308 -10.82 -0.95 7.96
N GLY A 309 -11.09 -1.36 6.72
CA GLY A 309 -10.11 -1.25 5.65
C GLY A 309 -9.69 0.19 5.37
N ILE A 310 -10.65 1.11 5.36
CA ILE A 310 -10.43 2.52 5.02
C ILE A 310 -11.26 3.45 5.91
N LEU A 311 -10.70 4.63 6.20
CA LEU A 311 -11.37 5.77 6.83
C LEU A 311 -11.24 7.00 5.93
N LEU A 312 -12.35 7.64 5.56
CA LEU A 312 -12.35 8.79 4.62
C LEU A 312 -13.51 9.77 4.87
N ASN A 313 -13.48 10.94 4.21
CA ASN A 313 -14.60 11.88 4.20
C ASN A 313 -15.62 11.55 3.10
N ALA A 314 -16.78 12.19 3.18
CA ALA A 314 -17.86 12.05 2.21
C ALA A 314 -17.43 12.22 0.73
N GLU A 315 -16.53 13.17 0.48
CA GLU A 315 -16.10 13.55 -0.87
C GLU A 315 -15.13 12.54 -1.51
N ASN A 316 -14.42 11.73 -0.71
CA ASN A 316 -13.60 10.65 -1.26
C ASN A 316 -14.39 9.36 -1.51
N ALA A 317 -15.58 9.19 -0.91
CA ALA A 317 -16.40 8.00 -1.14
C ALA A 317 -16.84 7.86 -2.62
N THR A 318 -17.08 8.96 -3.33
CA THR A 318 -17.38 8.93 -4.78
C THR A 318 -16.21 8.46 -5.66
N ARG A 319 -15.00 8.36 -5.10
CA ARG A 319 -13.79 8.01 -5.84
C ARG A 319 -13.47 6.52 -5.79
N LEU A 320 -14.16 5.77 -4.94
CA LEU A 320 -13.98 4.33 -4.80
C LEU A 320 -14.61 3.59 -5.97
N ASP A 321 -13.95 2.54 -6.44
CA ASP A 321 -14.51 1.64 -7.45
C ASP A 321 -15.30 0.49 -6.80
N ALA A 322 -16.22 -0.10 -7.57
CA ALA A 322 -17.06 -1.19 -7.11
C ALA A 322 -16.35 -2.54 -6.99
N ALA A 323 -15.15 -2.70 -7.57
CA ALA A 323 -14.41 -3.97 -7.56
C ALA A 323 -13.45 -4.09 -6.36
N SER A 324 -13.12 -2.97 -5.69
CA SER A 324 -12.37 -3.00 -4.44
C SER A 324 -13.15 -3.70 -3.32
N THR A 325 -12.42 -4.40 -2.43
CA THR A 325 -12.99 -5.18 -1.33
C THR A 325 -12.53 -4.65 0.02
N PHE A 326 -13.47 -4.49 0.96
CA PHE A 326 -13.21 -4.02 2.33
C PHE A 326 -13.59 -5.08 3.38
N THR A 327 -13.74 -6.32 2.91
CA THR A 327 -14.13 -7.51 3.67
C THR A 327 -12.92 -8.43 3.87
N GLY A 328 -13.07 -9.56 4.56
CA GLY A 328 -11.96 -10.52 4.74
C GLY A 328 -11.17 -10.32 6.03
N GLY A 329 -11.87 -10.20 7.16
CA GLY A 329 -11.29 -10.27 8.50
C GLY A 329 -10.82 -8.94 9.09
N ASN A 330 -11.24 -7.81 8.51
CA ASN A 330 -11.05 -6.51 9.15
C ASN A 330 -11.84 -6.44 10.47
N GLY A 331 -11.39 -5.62 11.42
CA GLY A 331 -12.13 -5.37 12.67
C GLY A 331 -13.56 -4.91 12.40
N ARG A 332 -13.78 -4.20 11.29
CA ARG A 332 -15.09 -3.96 10.67
C ARG A 332 -14.98 -4.11 9.16
N ASN A 333 -15.87 -4.91 8.56
CA ASN A 333 -15.91 -5.10 7.11
C ASN A 333 -16.78 -4.03 6.43
N VAL A 334 -16.34 -2.77 6.51
CA VAL A 334 -17.08 -1.59 6.05
C VAL A 334 -16.12 -0.56 5.43
N VAL A 335 -16.66 0.41 4.69
CA VAL A 335 -15.97 1.67 4.40
C VAL A 335 -16.37 2.68 5.46
N ASP A 336 -15.47 3.03 6.38
CA ASP A 336 -15.76 4.02 7.42
C ASP A 336 -15.69 5.45 6.82
N VAL A 337 -16.74 6.23 7.06
CA VAL A 337 -16.85 7.63 6.72
C VAL A 337 -16.88 8.44 8.01
N TYR A 338 -15.85 9.27 8.24
CA TYR A 338 -15.82 10.12 9.43
C TYR A 338 -16.84 11.25 9.35
N GLN A 339 -17.19 11.80 10.51
CA GLN A 339 -18.03 12.99 10.64
C GLN A 339 -17.56 14.09 9.67
N SER A 340 -18.36 14.36 8.65
CA SER A 340 -18.00 15.25 7.54
C SER A 340 -19.25 15.80 6.87
N ALA A 341 -19.04 16.66 5.88
CA ALA A 341 -20.11 17.25 5.10
C ALA A 341 -19.84 17.05 3.61
N ILE A 342 -20.91 16.87 2.83
CA ILE A 342 -20.87 17.06 1.39
C ILE A 342 -20.95 18.57 1.14
N LYS A 343 -19.91 19.12 0.52
CA LYS A 343 -19.76 20.56 0.26
C LYS A 343 -19.71 20.84 -1.25
N GLY A 344 -19.80 22.12 -1.62
CA GLY A 344 -19.68 22.58 -3.01
C GLY A 344 -21.03 22.71 -3.72
N ASN A 345 -20.98 22.90 -5.04
CA ASN A 345 -22.16 23.25 -5.85
C ASN A 345 -22.64 22.10 -6.77
N GLY A 346 -22.07 20.90 -6.61
CA GLY A 346 -22.31 19.75 -7.49
C GLY A 346 -23.00 18.58 -6.80
N GLU A 347 -23.49 17.62 -7.59
CA GLU A 347 -23.94 16.32 -7.09
C GLU A 347 -22.76 15.37 -6.95
N ILE A 348 -22.63 14.71 -5.79
CA ILE A 348 -21.74 13.54 -5.64
C ILE A 348 -22.56 12.25 -5.66
N VAL A 349 -21.95 11.18 -6.19
CA VAL A 349 -22.60 9.88 -6.34
C VAL A 349 -21.86 8.85 -5.51
N TRP A 350 -22.55 8.18 -4.59
CA TRP A 350 -22.00 7.00 -3.92
C TRP A 350 -22.50 5.76 -4.64
N ALA A 351 -21.56 4.96 -5.14
CA ALA A 351 -21.82 3.67 -5.75
C ALA A 351 -21.79 2.54 -4.71
N GLY A 352 -22.52 1.46 -4.96
CA GLY A 352 -22.40 0.23 -4.18
C GLY A 352 -21.18 -0.59 -4.61
N PHE A 353 -20.74 -1.50 -3.75
CA PHE A 353 -19.67 -2.45 -4.05
C PHE A 353 -20.24 -3.77 -4.57
N THR A 354 -19.43 -4.49 -5.35
CA THR A 354 -19.80 -5.80 -5.90
C THR A 354 -20.10 -6.81 -4.79
N ASP A 355 -19.36 -6.75 -3.68
CA ASP A 355 -19.54 -7.60 -2.50
C ASP A 355 -20.57 -7.07 -1.48
N LYS A 356 -21.27 -5.97 -1.83
CA LYS A 356 -22.26 -5.29 -0.98
C LYS A 356 -21.71 -4.77 0.36
N THR A 357 -20.42 -4.50 0.45
CA THR A 357 -19.83 -3.77 1.58
C THR A 357 -20.65 -2.52 1.92
N PRO A 358 -20.96 -2.24 3.20
CA PRO A 358 -21.65 -1.02 3.59
C PRO A 358 -20.68 0.16 3.74
N TYR A 359 -21.18 1.38 3.52
CA TYR A 359 -20.56 2.58 4.05
C TYR A 359 -21.05 2.79 5.50
N ARG A 360 -20.14 3.05 6.43
CA ARG A 360 -20.47 3.32 7.83
C ARG A 360 -20.16 4.76 8.20
N ILE A 361 -21.17 5.54 8.54
CA ILE A 361 -21.04 6.95 8.91
C ILE A 361 -20.95 7.07 10.43
N SER A 362 -19.86 7.65 10.90
CA SER A 362 -19.49 7.61 12.33
C SER A 362 -20.16 8.67 13.22
N GLY A 363 -20.73 9.74 12.65
CA GLY A 363 -21.28 10.86 13.41
C GLY A 363 -22.19 11.76 12.57
N ASP A 364 -22.31 13.03 12.96
CA ASP A 364 -23.13 14.03 12.25
C ASP A 364 -22.69 14.19 10.79
N PHE A 365 -23.62 13.97 9.87
CA PHE A 365 -23.37 14.03 8.43
C PHE A 365 -24.23 15.09 7.79
N ALA A 366 -23.60 16.17 7.31
CA ALA A 366 -24.30 17.28 6.68
C ALA A 366 -24.25 17.18 5.16
N VAL A 367 -25.40 17.40 4.52
CA VAL A 367 -25.54 17.40 3.07
C VAL A 367 -25.91 18.81 2.64
N ASN A 368 -24.90 19.55 2.16
CA ASN A 368 -25.03 20.94 1.71
C ASN A 368 -25.01 21.06 0.17
N ALA A 369 -24.95 19.93 -0.53
CA ALA A 369 -24.98 19.85 -1.99
C ALA A 369 -25.79 18.61 -2.41
N GLY A 370 -25.78 18.27 -3.71
CA GLY A 370 -26.48 17.08 -4.20
C GLY A 370 -25.81 15.79 -3.73
N TRP A 371 -26.58 14.88 -3.14
CA TRP A 371 -26.12 13.54 -2.78
C TRP A 371 -26.99 12.48 -3.43
N LYS A 372 -26.40 11.69 -4.32
CA LYS A 372 -27.07 10.57 -4.98
C LYS A 372 -26.52 9.25 -4.49
N LEU A 373 -27.42 8.34 -4.16
CA LEU A 373 -27.10 6.94 -3.84
C LEU A 373 -27.57 6.06 -4.99
N ASN A 374 -26.66 5.24 -5.54
CA ASN A 374 -27.02 4.27 -6.56
C ASN A 374 -27.79 3.07 -5.96
N PRO A 375 -28.57 2.34 -6.77
CA PRO A 375 -29.26 1.13 -6.32
C PRO A 375 -28.34 0.13 -5.59
N GLY A 376 -28.84 -0.48 -4.52
CA GLY A 376 -28.12 -1.49 -3.73
C GLY A 376 -27.12 -0.94 -2.70
N VAL A 377 -26.92 0.39 -2.61
CA VAL A 377 -26.07 0.98 -1.57
C VAL A 377 -26.63 0.67 -0.18
N THR A 378 -25.74 0.29 0.74
CA THR A 378 -26.05 0.13 2.17
C THR A 378 -25.30 1.19 2.97
N LEU A 379 -26.03 1.97 3.76
CA LEU A 379 -25.52 2.94 4.72
C LEU A 379 -25.82 2.44 6.14
N GLU A 380 -24.78 2.38 6.95
CA GLU A 380 -24.84 2.09 8.38
C GLU A 380 -24.48 3.33 9.19
N MET A 381 -25.29 3.66 10.17
CA MET A 381 -25.09 4.81 11.04
C MET A 381 -24.62 4.34 12.42
N ASN A 382 -23.54 4.95 12.92
CA ASN A 382 -23.13 4.73 14.31
C ASN A 382 -24.21 5.23 15.29
N ARG A 383 -24.10 4.77 16.54
CA ARG A 383 -25.01 5.17 17.61
C ARG A 383 -25.11 6.69 17.69
N ASP A 384 -26.34 7.19 17.76
CA ASP A 384 -26.69 8.61 17.84
C ASP A 384 -26.28 9.50 16.65
N ALA A 385 -25.66 8.96 15.61
CA ALA A 385 -25.34 9.69 14.39
C ALA A 385 -26.61 10.15 13.65
N VAL A 386 -26.52 11.25 12.90
CA VAL A 386 -27.63 11.90 12.20
C VAL A 386 -27.23 12.27 10.78
N ILE A 387 -28.16 12.10 9.84
CA ILE A 387 -28.04 12.65 8.49
C ILE A 387 -28.86 13.94 8.44
N ARG A 388 -28.25 15.06 8.04
CA ARG A 388 -28.91 16.36 7.89
C ARG A 388 -28.85 16.80 6.43
N ILE A 389 -29.99 16.81 5.76
CA ILE A 389 -30.13 17.42 4.44
C ILE A 389 -30.47 18.89 4.64
N ASN A 390 -29.48 19.75 4.47
CA ASN A 390 -29.63 21.19 4.68
C ASN A 390 -30.29 21.86 3.47
N THR A 391 -30.68 23.13 3.62
CA THR A 391 -31.46 23.87 2.62
C THR A 391 -30.84 23.89 1.22
N ASP A 392 -29.52 23.89 1.15
CA ASP A 392 -28.77 24.00 -0.11
C ASP A 392 -28.46 22.62 -0.74
N GLY A 393 -28.74 21.52 -0.01
CA GLY A 393 -28.49 20.16 -0.45
C GLY A 393 -29.76 19.38 -0.81
N TYR A 394 -29.57 18.17 -1.33
CA TYR A 394 -30.66 17.21 -1.49
C TYR A 394 -30.14 15.77 -1.38
N LEU A 395 -31.03 14.84 -1.07
CA LEU A 395 -30.76 13.40 -1.15
C LEU A 395 -31.64 12.74 -2.21
N SER A 396 -31.00 12.17 -3.24
CA SER A 396 -31.64 11.30 -4.23
C SER A 396 -31.23 9.85 -3.98
N ALA A 397 -32.04 9.11 -3.21
CA ALA A 397 -31.88 7.67 -3.00
C ALA A 397 -32.97 6.91 -3.77
N LYS A 398 -32.64 6.42 -4.96
CA LYS A 398 -33.57 5.70 -5.83
C LYS A 398 -33.03 4.29 -6.10
N GLY A 399 -33.46 3.34 -5.29
CA GLY A 399 -33.21 1.92 -5.50
C GLY A 399 -34.12 1.32 -6.57
N THR A 400 -34.00 0.01 -6.76
CA THR A 400 -34.93 -0.79 -7.57
C THR A 400 -35.59 -1.84 -6.67
N ALA A 401 -36.64 -2.52 -7.17
CA ALA A 401 -37.30 -3.60 -6.45
C ALA A 401 -36.32 -4.73 -6.03
N THR A 402 -35.26 -4.97 -6.81
CA THR A 402 -34.25 -6.01 -6.56
C THR A 402 -32.96 -5.48 -5.92
N GLN A 403 -32.70 -4.18 -6.04
CA GLN A 403 -31.53 -3.50 -5.49
C GLN A 403 -31.97 -2.30 -4.68
N LYS A 404 -32.68 -2.58 -3.58
CA LYS A 404 -33.07 -1.55 -2.62
C LYS A 404 -31.85 -0.91 -1.98
N ILE A 405 -31.98 0.38 -1.67
CA ILE A 405 -30.98 1.10 -0.87
C ILE A 405 -31.34 0.92 0.61
N THR A 406 -30.36 0.64 1.47
CA THR A 406 -30.59 0.43 2.90
C THR A 406 -29.98 1.57 3.71
N LEU A 407 -30.74 2.20 4.60
CA LEU A 407 -30.29 3.18 5.60
C LEU A 407 -30.62 2.64 6.98
N THR A 408 -29.63 2.24 7.77
CA THR A 408 -29.87 1.55 9.05
C THR A 408 -28.83 1.89 10.12
N GLY A 409 -29.08 1.49 11.36
CA GLY A 409 -28.09 1.56 12.44
C GLY A 409 -27.08 0.42 12.34
N ALA A 410 -25.82 0.68 12.68
CA ALA A 410 -24.73 -0.30 12.58
C ALA A 410 -25.01 -1.61 13.36
N ASP A 411 -25.65 -1.52 14.53
CA ASP A 411 -26.01 -2.71 15.34
C ASP A 411 -27.43 -3.22 15.06
N ARG A 412 -28.17 -2.60 14.12
CA ARG A 412 -29.53 -2.99 13.68
C ARG A 412 -30.56 -3.13 14.81
N THR A 413 -30.36 -2.42 15.91
CA THR A 413 -31.29 -2.36 17.04
C THR A 413 -32.26 -1.20 16.88
N ALA A 414 -33.50 -1.33 17.35
CA ALA A 414 -34.48 -0.24 17.24
C ALA A 414 -33.99 1.02 18.00
N GLY A 415 -34.15 2.21 17.42
CA GLY A 415 -33.68 3.44 18.04
C GLY A 415 -32.16 3.49 18.29
N TYR A 416 -31.35 3.00 17.35
CA TYR A 416 -29.90 2.98 17.47
C TYR A 416 -29.22 4.30 17.07
N TRP A 417 -29.62 4.88 15.93
CA TRP A 417 -29.10 6.16 15.42
C TRP A 417 -30.18 7.24 15.51
N ARG A 418 -29.83 8.51 15.34
CA ARG A 418 -30.76 9.62 15.59
C ARG A 418 -31.82 9.77 14.50
N GLY A 419 -31.52 9.34 13.27
CA GLY A 419 -32.42 9.42 12.12
C GLY A 419 -31.92 10.40 11.04
N LEU A 420 -32.70 10.50 9.97
CA LEU A 420 -32.48 11.43 8.86
C LEU A 420 -33.42 12.62 9.02
N ILE A 421 -32.90 13.84 8.89
CA ILE A 421 -33.70 15.07 8.87
C ILE A 421 -33.46 15.86 7.59
N CYS A 422 -34.54 16.27 6.94
CA CYS A 422 -34.52 17.09 5.74
C CYS A 422 -35.12 18.49 6.00
N TYR A 423 -34.32 19.52 5.70
CA TYR A 423 -34.70 20.93 5.67
C TYR A 423 -34.86 21.48 4.25
N SER A 424 -34.44 20.71 3.24
CA SER A 424 -34.39 21.14 1.85
C SER A 424 -35.77 21.15 1.19
N THR A 425 -35.97 22.14 0.32
CA THR A 425 -37.15 22.28 -0.54
C THR A 425 -36.91 21.73 -1.95
N ASP A 426 -35.72 21.17 -2.22
CA ASP A 426 -35.37 20.65 -3.54
C ASP A 426 -36.25 19.44 -3.90
N SER A 427 -36.80 19.42 -5.12
CA SER A 427 -37.68 18.35 -5.59
C SER A 427 -36.96 17.02 -5.81
N LYS A 428 -35.62 17.02 -5.82
CA LYS A 428 -34.79 15.82 -5.91
C LYS A 428 -34.63 15.07 -4.60
N ASN A 429 -35.18 15.59 -3.49
CA ASN A 429 -35.31 14.84 -2.24
C ASN A 429 -36.26 13.64 -2.42
N VAL A 430 -35.69 12.49 -2.71
CA VAL A 430 -36.42 11.26 -3.04
C VAL A 430 -35.84 10.07 -2.30
N LEU A 431 -36.73 9.30 -1.70
CA LEU A 431 -36.49 8.01 -1.09
C LEU A 431 -37.41 6.98 -1.77
N GLU A 432 -36.90 6.28 -2.78
CA GLU A 432 -37.66 5.32 -3.58
C GLU A 432 -37.01 3.94 -3.56
N ASN A 433 -37.79 2.89 -3.29
CA ASN A 433 -37.26 1.53 -3.07
C ASN A 433 -36.13 1.51 -2.03
N VAL A 434 -36.37 2.15 -0.88
CA VAL A 434 -35.44 2.25 0.23
C VAL A 434 -35.93 1.45 1.44
N ASP A 435 -35.03 0.84 2.18
CA ASP A 435 -35.31 0.32 3.52
C ASP A 435 -34.64 1.25 4.54
N VAL A 436 -35.44 1.99 5.31
CA VAL A 436 -34.96 2.91 6.36
C VAL A 436 -35.35 2.36 7.72
N SER A 437 -34.37 2.04 8.56
CA SER A 437 -34.65 1.40 9.84
C SER A 437 -33.78 1.88 10.99
N ASN A 438 -34.21 1.54 12.21
CA ASN A 438 -33.41 1.62 13.43
C ASN A 438 -32.99 3.03 13.88
N GLY A 439 -33.62 4.08 13.35
CA GLY A 439 -33.45 5.47 13.75
C GLY A 439 -34.29 5.86 14.96
N GLY A 440 -34.17 7.10 15.43
CA GLY A 440 -34.89 7.60 16.59
C GLY A 440 -34.31 7.23 17.95
N SER A 441 -32.98 7.13 18.10
CA SER A 441 -32.32 6.96 19.40
C SER A 441 -32.60 8.13 20.35
N ASN A 442 -32.52 9.33 19.80
CA ASN A 442 -32.69 10.61 20.48
C ASN A 442 -33.63 11.52 19.70
N THR A 443 -34.05 12.62 20.34
CA THR A 443 -34.87 13.64 19.71
C THR A 443 -34.19 14.18 18.47
N ILE A 444 -34.83 14.03 17.31
CA ILE A 444 -34.31 14.55 16.05
C ILE A 444 -34.62 16.04 15.92
N VAL A 445 -35.88 16.45 16.18
CA VAL A 445 -36.35 17.84 16.19
C VAL A 445 -37.67 17.97 16.97
N SER A 446 -37.97 19.14 17.55
CA SER A 446 -39.26 19.47 18.22
C SER A 446 -39.78 18.42 19.23
N GLY A 447 -38.88 17.82 20.01
CA GLY A 447 -39.23 16.76 20.97
C GLY A 447 -39.64 15.43 20.33
N LYS A 448 -39.54 15.28 19.01
CA LYS A 448 -39.89 14.06 18.27
C LYS A 448 -38.64 13.22 18.02
N LYS A 449 -38.79 11.90 18.11
CA LYS A 449 -37.81 10.91 17.62
C LYS A 449 -38.39 10.28 16.35
N ALA A 450 -37.59 10.05 15.32
CA ALA A 450 -38.07 9.41 14.09
C ALA A 450 -36.95 8.73 13.29
N ASN A 451 -37.32 7.80 12.39
CA ASN A 451 -36.41 7.36 11.32
C ASN A 451 -36.15 8.52 10.34
N ILE A 452 -37.23 9.18 9.90
CA ILE A 452 -37.21 10.27 8.92
C ILE A 452 -37.98 11.45 9.50
N ALA A 453 -37.38 12.64 9.48
CA ALA A 453 -38.03 13.90 9.80
C ALA A 453 -37.95 14.86 8.59
N ILE A 454 -39.07 15.45 8.23
CA ILE A 454 -39.15 16.54 7.25
C ILE A 454 -39.54 17.79 8.01
N TYR A 455 -38.64 18.77 8.05
CA TYR A 455 -38.77 19.90 8.95
C TYR A 455 -38.47 21.22 8.26
N GLY A 456 -39.32 22.21 8.46
CA GLY A 456 -39.13 23.58 7.97
C GLY A 456 -40.11 23.97 6.89
N ASN A 457 -40.12 25.27 6.58
CA ASN A 457 -41.08 25.85 5.64
C ASN A 457 -40.84 25.32 4.22
N LYS A 458 -41.83 24.63 3.66
CA LYS A 458 -41.83 24.01 2.33
C LYS A 458 -40.78 22.91 2.13
N ALA A 459 -40.17 22.41 3.21
CA ALA A 459 -39.30 21.24 3.11
C ALA A 459 -40.14 20.06 2.57
N ALA A 460 -39.59 19.31 1.61
CA ALA A 460 -40.34 18.30 0.89
C ALA A 460 -39.50 17.06 0.61
N VAL A 461 -40.07 15.87 0.83
CA VAL A 461 -39.44 14.59 0.45
C VAL A 461 -40.50 13.67 -0.17
N SER A 462 -40.20 13.09 -1.33
CA SER A 462 -41.02 12.00 -1.89
C SER A 462 -40.53 10.66 -1.37
N ILE A 463 -41.40 9.88 -0.72
CA ILE A 463 -41.08 8.57 -0.13
C ILE A 463 -42.03 7.53 -0.71
N LYS A 464 -41.50 6.56 -1.48
CA LYS A 464 -42.31 5.56 -2.19
C LYS A 464 -41.64 4.18 -2.21
N ASN A 465 -42.45 3.14 -2.20
CA ASN A 465 -42.03 1.73 -2.31
C ASN A 465 -40.96 1.34 -1.27
N GLY A 466 -40.94 2.04 -0.13
CA GLY A 466 -39.97 1.83 0.93
C GLY A 466 -40.50 0.99 2.08
N LYS A 467 -39.58 0.45 2.88
CA LYS A 467 -39.86 -0.14 4.19
C LYS A 467 -39.31 0.77 5.28
N ILE A 468 -40.17 1.26 6.17
CA ILE A 468 -39.77 2.11 7.30
C ILE A 468 -40.05 1.38 8.61
N SER A 469 -38.99 1.01 9.34
CA SER A 469 -39.16 0.13 10.52
C SER A 469 -38.24 0.39 11.70
N GLY A 470 -38.60 -0.14 12.87
CA GLY A 470 -37.72 -0.16 14.04
C GLY A 470 -37.35 1.22 14.58
N SER A 471 -38.17 2.24 14.33
CA SER A 471 -37.93 3.57 14.89
C SER A 471 -38.11 3.58 16.41
N GLY A 472 -37.23 4.27 17.14
CA GLY A 472 -37.41 4.61 18.55
C GLY A 472 -38.47 5.70 18.80
N GLY A 473 -39.11 6.21 17.74
CA GLY A 473 -40.30 7.07 17.78
C GLY A 473 -41.19 6.83 16.57
N TYR A 474 -41.47 7.89 15.80
CA TYR A 474 -42.29 7.79 14.59
C TYR A 474 -41.51 7.15 13.43
N GLY A 475 -42.22 6.50 12.50
CA GLY A 475 -41.61 6.11 11.22
C GLY A 475 -41.20 7.36 10.44
N VAL A 476 -42.17 8.23 10.15
CA VAL A 476 -41.96 9.53 9.50
C VAL A 476 -42.62 10.64 10.30
N PHE A 477 -41.87 11.70 10.57
CA PHE A 477 -42.37 12.95 11.14
C PHE A 477 -42.35 14.07 10.10
N VAL A 478 -43.43 14.82 9.97
CA VAL A 478 -43.54 15.98 9.08
C VAL A 478 -44.02 17.18 9.90
N SER A 479 -43.21 18.24 9.96
CA SER A 479 -43.56 19.46 10.71
C SER A 479 -44.60 20.32 9.99
N PHE A 480 -45.18 21.28 10.71
CA PHE A 480 -46.00 22.32 10.10
C PHE A 480 -45.25 23.01 8.94
N GLY A 481 -45.92 23.18 7.80
CA GLY A 481 -45.35 23.80 6.59
C GLY A 481 -44.43 22.91 5.75
N ALA A 482 -44.05 21.73 6.23
CA ALA A 482 -43.34 20.72 5.45
C ALA A 482 -44.32 19.75 4.77
N SER A 483 -43.83 18.95 3.81
CA SER A 483 -44.69 18.01 3.08
C SER A 483 -43.99 16.71 2.70
N ALA A 484 -44.80 15.65 2.56
CA ALA A 484 -44.45 14.42 1.89
C ALA A 484 -45.50 14.15 0.79
N ASN A 485 -45.27 13.15 -0.06
CA ASN A 485 -46.27 12.70 -1.04
C ASN A 485 -47.59 12.27 -0.37
N ALA A 486 -48.72 12.55 -1.02
CA ALA A 486 -50.06 12.32 -0.45
C ALA A 486 -50.34 10.84 -0.11
N ASP A 487 -49.74 9.95 -0.89
CA ASP A 487 -49.81 8.50 -0.73
C ASP A 487 -48.72 7.94 0.21
N LEU A 488 -48.04 8.76 1.02
CA LEU A 488 -46.94 8.34 1.92
C LEU A 488 -47.25 7.05 2.70
N THR A 489 -48.44 6.97 3.30
CA THR A 489 -48.83 5.82 4.12
C THR A 489 -49.13 4.57 3.28
N THR A 490 -49.74 4.73 2.11
CA THR A 490 -50.17 3.61 1.24
C THR A 490 -49.08 3.15 0.28
N ALA A 491 -48.12 4.02 -0.05
CA ALA A 491 -47.01 3.73 -0.94
C ALA A 491 -45.83 3.05 -0.23
N ASN A 492 -45.88 2.87 1.09
CA ASN A 492 -44.77 2.33 1.89
C ASN A 492 -45.27 1.32 2.92
N THR A 493 -44.38 0.41 3.31
CA THR A 493 -44.63 -0.54 4.40
C THR A 493 -44.00 -0.04 5.68
N PHE A 494 -44.74 -0.13 6.80
CA PHE A 494 -44.26 0.30 8.10
C PHE A 494 -44.37 -0.84 9.11
N GLU A 495 -43.33 -1.05 9.90
CA GLU A 495 -43.26 -2.15 10.86
C GLU A 495 -42.52 -1.73 12.14
N SER A 496 -43.03 -2.13 13.31
CA SER A 496 -42.29 -2.05 14.58
C SER A 496 -41.74 -0.66 14.93
N ASN A 497 -42.47 0.42 14.62
CA ASN A 497 -42.14 1.77 15.09
C ASN A 497 -42.69 1.97 16.50
N ALA A 498 -41.94 2.59 17.40
CA ALA A 498 -42.34 2.78 18.79
C ALA A 498 -43.54 3.73 18.97
N GLN A 499 -43.74 4.64 18.01
CA GLN A 499 -44.92 5.51 17.91
C GLN A 499 -45.65 5.27 16.58
N THR A 500 -46.59 6.15 16.23
CA THR A 500 -47.34 6.01 14.98
C THR A 500 -46.41 6.02 13.77
N ASN A 501 -46.82 5.31 12.72
CA ASN A 501 -46.02 5.17 11.50
C ASN A 501 -45.73 6.52 10.84
N VAL A 502 -46.72 7.40 10.81
CA VAL A 502 -46.61 8.76 10.27
C VAL A 502 -47.25 9.74 11.27
N PHE A 503 -46.58 10.87 11.51
CA PHE A 503 -47.15 12.01 12.21
C PHE A 503 -46.92 13.29 11.39
N ILE A 504 -48.00 13.98 11.06
CA ILE A 504 -48.00 15.25 10.30
C ILE A 504 -48.59 16.33 11.21
N GLU A 505 -47.78 17.33 11.56
CA GLU A 505 -48.24 18.51 12.28
C GLU A 505 -49.10 19.37 11.36
N LYS A 506 -50.30 19.71 11.84
CA LYS A 506 -51.31 20.49 11.12
C LYS A 506 -51.31 21.94 11.54
#